data_AF-A0A7C7W683-F1
#
_entry.id   AF-A0A7C7W683-F1
#
_cell.length_a   1.000
_cell.length_b   1.000
_cell.length_c   1.000
_cell.angle_alpha   90.00
_cell.angle_beta   90.00
_cell.angle_gamma   90.00
#
_symmetry.space_group_name_H-M   'P 1'
#
loop_
_entity.id
_entity.type
_entity.pdbx_description
1 polymer ?
#
loop_
_entity_poly.entity_id
_entity_poly.type
_entity_poly.pdbx_seq_one_letter_code
_entity_poly.pdbx_strand_id
1 'polypeptide(L)' 'MHFGACFFPTSYAISPAELGIALEERGFESIWLAEHSHIPASRISAWPGGADLPQMYYDTLDPFVTLGA' A
#
# COMPACT_ATOMS: atom_id res chain seq x y z
N MET A 1 15.98 13.28 12.45
CA MET A 1 15.71 11.87 12.16
C MET A 1 14.59 11.86 11.15
N HIS A 2 14.77 11.17 10.03
CA HIS A 2 13.83 11.18 8.92
C HIS A 2 12.86 10.00 9.07
N PHE A 3 11.56 10.26 9.01
CA PHE A 3 10.52 9.24 9.18
C PHE A 3 9.67 9.13 7.90
N GLY A 4 9.41 7.90 7.48
CA GLY A 4 8.56 7.59 6.33
C GLY A 4 7.45 6.62 6.72
N ALA A 5 6.37 6.61 5.94
CA ALA A 5 5.25 5.68 6.08
C ALA A 5 5.20 4.71 4.89
N CYS A 6 4.96 3.43 5.14
CA CYS A 6 4.64 2.45 4.10
C CYS A 6 3.13 2.17 4.12
N PHE A 7 2.51 2.16 2.96
CA PHE A 7 1.05 2.09 2.83
C PHE A 7 0.61 1.18 1.69
N PHE A 8 -0.46 0.42 1.91
CA PHE A 8 -1.18 -0.31 0.86
C PHE A 8 -2.36 0.55 0.41
N PRO A 9 -2.25 1.27 -0.73
CA PRO A 9 -3.37 2.06 -1.22
C PRO A 9 -4.47 1.13 -1.75
N THR A 10 -5.65 1.18 -1.15
CA THR A 10 -6.82 0.42 -1.63
C THR A 10 -8.04 1.33 -1.64
N SER A 11 -9.10 0.92 -2.36
CA SER A 11 -10.37 1.67 -2.40
C SER A 11 -11.11 1.72 -1.07
N TYR A 12 -10.74 0.86 -0.11
CA TYR A 12 -11.33 0.75 1.22
C TYR A 12 -10.41 1.24 2.34
N ALA A 13 -9.27 1.83 2.01
CA ALA A 13 -8.40 2.53 2.96
C ALA A 13 -8.68 4.04 2.94
N ILE A 14 -8.00 4.79 3.81
CA ILE A 14 -7.93 6.26 3.70
C ILE A 14 -7.44 6.65 2.30
N SER A 15 -7.98 7.73 1.74
CA SER A 15 -7.54 8.16 0.42
C SER A 15 -6.06 8.59 0.46
N PRO A 16 -5.27 8.30 -0.58
CA PRO A 16 -3.86 8.69 -0.63
C PRO A 16 -3.63 10.20 -0.47
N ALA A 17 -4.53 11.03 -0.99
CA ALA A 17 -4.46 12.49 -0.86
C ALA A 17 -4.67 12.94 0.59
N GLU A 18 -5.68 12.42 1.28
CA GLU A 18 -5.91 12.74 2.70
C GLU A 18 -4.77 12.22 3.57
N LEU A 19 -4.26 11.01 3.28
CA LEU A 19 -3.13 10.44 4.00
C LEU A 19 -1.85 11.28 3.81
N GLY A 20 -1.57 11.74 2.59
CA GLY A 20 -0.42 12.60 2.31
C GLY A 20 -0.40 13.85 3.17
N ILE A 21 -1.51 14.60 3.19
CA ILE A 21 -1.68 15.79 4.03
C ILE A 21 -1.47 15.44 5.51
N ALA A 22 -2.11 14.36 5.98
CA ALA A 22 -2.00 13.95 7.37
C ALA A 22 -0.56 13.56 7.78
N LEU A 23 0.21 12.95 6.87
CA LEU A 23 1.61 12.59 7.09
C LEU A 23 2.50 13.84 7.18
N GLU A 24 2.33 14.79 6.27
CA GLU A 24 3.07 16.06 6.28
C GLU A 24 2.82 16.87 7.56
N GLU A 25 1.55 17.00 7.97
CA GLU A 25 1.17 17.66 9.24
C GLU A 25 1.85 17.04 10.47
N ARG A 26 2.21 15.75 10.40
CA ARG A 26 2.84 14.99 11.47
C ARG A 26 4.36 14.90 11.33
N GLY A 27 4.94 15.58 10.32
CA GLY A 27 6.37 15.65 10.10
C GLY A 27 6.98 14.39 9.47
N PHE A 28 6.18 13.56 8.79
CA PHE A 28 6.72 12.52 7.93
C PHE A 28 7.23 13.13 6.63
N GLU A 29 8.31 12.58 6.10
CA GLU A 29 9.02 13.15 4.95
C GLU A 29 8.84 12.33 3.67
N SER A 30 8.35 11.11 3.79
CA SER A 30 8.08 10.24 2.65
C SER A 30 6.92 9.30 2.93
N ILE A 31 6.21 8.96 1.85
CA ILE A 31 5.30 7.84 1.78
C ILE A 31 5.81 6.86 0.72
N TRP A 32 5.68 5.57 0.99
CA TRP A 32 6.05 4.49 0.08
C TRP A 32 4.82 3.59 -0.11
N LEU A 33 4.46 3.34 -1.36
CA LEU A 33 3.29 2.53 -1.69
C LEU A 33 3.69 1.09 -1.95
N ALA A 34 2.90 0.16 -1.43
CA ALA A 34 3.03 -1.25 -1.73
C ALA A 34 2.59 -1.54 -3.17
N GLU A 35 3.39 -2.31 -3.91
CA GLU A 35 3.14 -2.75 -5.27
C GLU A 35 3.55 -4.21 -5.42
N HIS A 36 2.77 -4.97 -6.18
CA HIS A 36 3.03 -6.38 -6.48
C HIS A 36 2.77 -6.66 -7.95
N SER A 37 3.80 -6.56 -8.78
CA SER A 37 3.67 -6.88 -10.22
C SER A 37 3.09 -8.26 -10.50
N HIS A 38 3.30 -9.24 -9.61
CA HIS A 38 2.81 -10.60 -9.73
C HIS A 38 2.36 -11.16 -8.39
N ILE A 39 1.15 -11.71 -8.36
CA ILE A 39 0.63 -12.51 -7.26
C ILE A 39 0.19 -13.86 -7.83
N PRO A 40 0.60 -14.98 -7.23
CA PRO A 40 0.11 -16.29 -7.65
C PRO A 40 -1.41 -16.36 -7.58
N ALA A 41 -2.06 -16.71 -8.69
CA ALA A 41 -3.51 -16.88 -8.73
C ALA A 41 -3.96 -18.12 -7.93
N SER A 42 -3.10 -19.15 -7.85
CA SER A 42 -3.33 -20.32 -6.99
C SER A 42 -2.71 -20.11 -5.60
N ARG A 43 -3.14 -20.91 -4.62
CA ARG A 43 -2.56 -20.95 -3.25
C ARG A 43 -1.72 -22.21 -3.01
N ILE A 44 -1.19 -22.83 -4.07
CA ILE A 44 -0.33 -24.04 -3.98
C ILE A 44 0.92 -23.73 -3.17
N SER A 45 1.57 -22.59 -3.45
CA SER A 45 2.59 -22.03 -2.58
C SER A 45 1.92 -21.17 -1.52
N ALA A 46 2.11 -21.52 -0.24
CA ALA A 46 1.54 -20.77 0.87
C ALA A 46 2.15 -19.35 0.96
N TRP A 47 1.33 -18.39 1.39
CA TRP A 47 1.83 -17.08 1.80
C TRP A 47 2.53 -17.21 3.17
N PRO A 48 3.71 -16.60 3.38
CA PRO A 48 4.47 -16.75 4.63
C PRO A 48 3.72 -16.28 5.88
N GLY A 49 2.69 -15.44 5.74
CA GLY A 49 1.92 -14.91 6.87
C GLY A 49 0.69 -15.72 7.29
N GLY A 50 0.38 -16.84 6.64
CA GLY A 50 -0.77 -17.68 7.00
C GLY A 50 -1.44 -18.38 5.82
N ALA A 51 -2.59 -19.00 6.09
CA ALA A 51 -3.33 -19.78 5.10
C ALA A 51 -3.93 -18.90 3.98
N ASP A 52 -4.43 -17.72 4.33
CA ASP A 52 -5.11 -16.81 3.42
C ASP A 52 -4.27 -15.56 3.14
N LEU A 53 -4.11 -15.24 1.86
CA LEU A 53 -3.47 -14.00 1.43
C LEU A 53 -4.42 -12.82 1.71
N PRO A 54 -4.00 -11.78 2.46
CA PRO A 54 -4.85 -10.63 2.74
C PRO A 54 -5.27 -9.90 1.47
N GLN A 55 -6.51 -9.41 1.45
CA GLN A 55 -7.11 -8.76 0.28
C GLN A 55 -6.29 -7.59 -0.27
N MET A 56 -5.69 -6.79 0.62
CA MET A 56 -4.90 -5.61 0.23
C MET A 56 -3.67 -5.93 -0.64
N TYR A 57 -3.20 -7.17 -0.65
CA TYR A 57 -2.07 -7.55 -1.51
C TYR A 57 -2.43 -7.43 -2.99
N TYR A 58 -3.64 -7.86 -3.38
CA TYR A 58 -4.08 -7.89 -4.78
C TYR A 58 -5.02 -6.75 -5.16
N ASP A 59 -5.59 -6.02 -4.19
CA ASP A 59 -6.42 -4.83 -4.42
C ASP A 59 -5.64 -3.51 -4.34
N THR A 60 -4.30 -3.56 -4.36
CA THR A 60 -3.47 -2.34 -4.30
C THR A 60 -3.70 -1.48 -5.55
N LEU A 61 -3.86 -0.17 -5.36
CA LEU A 61 -3.98 0.79 -6.46
C LEU A 61 -2.63 0.99 -7.15
N ASP A 62 -2.67 1.31 -8.45
CA ASP A 62 -1.47 1.61 -9.23
C ASP A 62 -0.72 2.81 -8.63
N PRO A 63 0.60 2.72 -8.39
CA PRO A 63 1.35 3.78 -7.73
C PRO A 63 1.50 5.03 -8.59
N PHE A 64 1.54 4.92 -9.92
CA PHE A 64 1.65 6.11 -10.79
C PHE A 64 0.36 6.90 -10.81
N VAL A 65 -0.79 6.20 -10.87
CA VAL A 65 -2.10 6.85 -10.76
C VAL A 65 -2.29 7.45 -9.36
N THR A 66 -1.86 6.72 -8.33
CA THR A 66 -2.01 7.17 -6.94
C THR A 66 -1.16 8.40 -6.61
N LEU A 67 0.09 8.47 -7.08
CA LEU A 67 1.03 9.55 -6.77
C LEU A 67 1.03 10.69 -7.79
N GLY A 68 0.46 10.48 -8.98
CA GLY A 68 0.42 11.47 -10.05
C GLY A 68 -0.81 12.37 -10.06
N ALA A 69 -1.76 12.14 -9.16
CA ALA A 69 -3.03 12.88 -9.05
C ALA A 69 -2.90 14.13 -8.17
#